data_AF-K0F2R6-F1
#
_entry.id   AF-K0F2R6-F1
#
_cell.length_a   1.000
_cell.length_b   1.000
_cell.length_c   1.000
_cell.angle_alpha   90.00
_cell.angle_beta   90.00
_cell.angle_gamma   90.00
#
_symmetry.space_group_name_H-M   'P 1'
#
loop_
_entity.id
_entity.type
_entity.pdbx_description
1 polymer ?
#
loop_
_entity_poly.entity_id
_entity_poly.type
_entity_poly.pdbx_seq_one_letter_code
_entity_poly.pdbx_strand_id
1 'polypeptide(L)'
;MGQNWPVAEEKLSLGRLGSVQVEAVARTIMRRCLVDDDSLFTPGRAIWTPEHLAELHRAYVDAPDASGASFVAKLEHQLAEIGPPARQLFAEIYTLNVLPLVNLLPTTKIRAVERILEPLDEPVGIPDEVLEAFQDGVFNGGRAFNSRRWAQLAYLVEFAEYFKSHDLAQRQAARADPFACRAIVRGAPGPREPAQRQALLYLFHPEYFLPIVSGAHRTALRDGLASAYLPSGGTDDLDRDLRAIDDAVLAATGAPVDYYLSPWREMWQTDTAGDPVVTAEVAAESDDDAVEATPYTVAEIVADGCFHSAEALRQMLARWSSKKNLVLQGAPGTGKTWLARRLAYALIGSQSPEAIRSVQFHPNTSYEDFVRGWRPVTTEDGSGRLDLVDGPLLTHAERARRQPDIPHVLVIEEINRGNPAQAFGEMLTLIEATKRSEHDALELSYSSVPGERYHLPDNLYLIGTMNLADRSLALVDFALRRRFAFETLAPAFTEAWAAELRSKLPMSGDLVGRIHDRVAALNTTIAEHRMLGPSFRIGHSFFTPNEPQSDGWRWFLGVVESEIEPLLREYWFDEPATADDAVARLKA
;
A
#
# COMPACT_ATOMS: atom_id res chain seq x y z
N MET A 1 -6.09 2.25 -34.79
CA MET A 1 -7.13 3.11 -35.39
C MET A 1 -7.76 3.91 -34.26
N GLY A 2 -7.33 5.17 -34.08
CA GLY A 2 -8.00 6.07 -33.15
C GLY A 2 -9.34 6.47 -33.77
N GLN A 3 -10.44 5.93 -33.25
CA GLN A 3 -11.73 6.55 -33.54
C GLN A 3 -11.70 7.92 -32.87
N ASN A 4 -11.77 8.98 -33.66
CA ASN A 4 -12.04 10.32 -33.15
C ASN A 4 -13.39 10.27 -32.44
N TRP A 5 -13.36 10.23 -31.10
CA TRP A 5 -14.55 10.37 -30.29
C TRP A 5 -15.06 11.80 -30.51
N PRO A 6 -16.32 11.99 -30.94
CA PRO A 6 -16.83 13.34 -31.15
C PRO A 6 -16.78 14.09 -29.81
N VAL A 7 -16.13 15.25 -29.81
CA VAL A 7 -16.21 16.23 -28.71
C VAL A 7 -17.63 16.80 -28.73
N ALA A 8 -18.61 16.01 -28.29
CA ALA A 8 -19.99 16.43 -28.21
C ALA A 8 -20.12 17.31 -26.95
N GLU A 9 -20.07 18.62 -27.15
CA GLU A 9 -20.24 19.63 -26.10
C GLU A 9 -21.56 19.50 -25.32
N GLU A 10 -22.52 18.69 -25.80
CA GLU A 10 -23.89 18.63 -25.28
C GLU A 10 -24.28 17.36 -24.51
N LYS A 11 -23.41 16.34 -24.38
CA LYS A 11 -23.75 15.10 -23.64
C LYS A 11 -22.95 14.94 -22.35
N LEU A 12 -22.97 15.96 -21.51
CA LEU A 12 -22.68 15.78 -20.08
C LEU A 12 -23.69 14.78 -19.51
N SER A 13 -23.25 13.91 -18.62
CA SER A 13 -23.98 12.94 -17.81
C SER A 13 -24.61 11.71 -18.46
N LEU A 14 -24.72 11.65 -19.79
CA LEU A 14 -25.64 10.68 -20.40
C LEU A 14 -27.07 10.84 -19.77
N GLY A 15 -27.44 11.98 -19.19
CA GLY A 15 -28.73 12.18 -18.52
C GLY A 15 -28.81 11.72 -17.05
N ARG A 16 -27.70 11.40 -16.37
CA ARG A 16 -27.67 11.13 -14.92
C ARG A 16 -27.84 12.44 -14.12
N LEU A 17 -28.91 12.56 -13.34
CA LEU A 17 -29.19 13.73 -12.46
C LEU A 17 -28.06 13.94 -11.43
N GLY A 18 -27.68 15.19 -11.16
CA GLY A 18 -26.62 15.58 -10.21
C GLY A 18 -25.19 15.50 -10.74
N SER A 19 -24.96 14.82 -11.87
CA SER A 19 -23.61 14.68 -12.44
C SER A 19 -23.18 15.81 -13.38
N VAL A 20 -24.12 16.58 -13.94
CA VAL A 20 -23.82 17.58 -14.97
C VAL A 20 -22.91 18.69 -14.43
N GLN A 21 -23.21 19.21 -13.24
CA GLN A 21 -22.43 20.27 -12.59
C GLN A 21 -21.05 19.75 -12.16
N VAL A 22 -21.00 18.56 -11.55
CA VAL A 22 -19.74 17.88 -11.18
C VAL A 22 -18.83 17.70 -12.40
N GLU A 23 -19.38 17.17 -13.49
CA GLU A 23 -18.64 16.95 -14.73
C GLU A 23 -18.23 18.26 -15.42
N ALA A 24 -19.04 19.32 -15.32
CA ALA A 24 -18.70 20.64 -15.84
C ALA A 24 -17.49 21.25 -15.10
N VAL A 25 -17.49 21.19 -13.76
CA VAL A 25 -16.35 21.65 -12.94
C VAL A 25 -15.10 20.84 -13.25
N ALA A 26 -15.20 19.51 -13.28
CA ALA A 26 -14.07 18.64 -13.61
C ALA A 26 -13.52 18.90 -15.01
N ARG A 27 -14.39 19.19 -15.98
CA ARG A 27 -14.01 19.60 -17.32
C ARG A 27 -13.28 20.94 -17.32
N THR A 28 -13.71 21.92 -16.52
CA THR A 28 -12.98 23.18 -16.35
C THR A 28 -11.58 22.95 -15.80
N ILE A 29 -11.44 22.08 -14.78
CA ILE A 29 -10.14 21.69 -14.23
C ILE A 29 -9.25 21.07 -15.31
N MET A 30 -9.74 20.05 -16.03
CA MET A 30 -8.97 19.41 -17.10
C MET A 30 -8.55 20.40 -18.19
N ARG A 31 -9.48 21.24 -18.67
CA ARG A 31 -9.24 22.10 -19.83
C ARG A 31 -8.39 23.32 -19.51
N ARG A 32 -8.71 24.05 -18.44
CA ARG A 32 -8.08 25.35 -18.13
C ARG A 32 -6.94 25.24 -17.13
N CYS A 33 -7.03 24.28 -16.20
CA CYS A 33 -6.12 24.21 -15.06
C CYS A 33 -5.00 23.17 -15.27
N LEU A 34 -5.32 21.99 -15.79
CA LEU A 34 -4.30 20.95 -16.04
C LEU A 34 -3.58 21.13 -17.37
N VAL A 35 -4.33 21.41 -18.45
CA VAL A 35 -3.74 21.58 -19.80
C VAL A 35 -3.01 22.92 -19.89
N ASP A 36 -3.70 24.01 -19.60
CA ASP A 36 -3.15 25.36 -19.44
C ASP A 36 -2.86 25.62 -17.95
N ASP A 37 -2.37 26.78 -17.53
CA ASP A 37 -1.96 27.02 -16.13
C ASP A 37 -2.99 27.84 -15.32
N ASP A 38 -4.23 27.94 -15.79
CA ASP A 38 -5.28 28.79 -15.21
C ASP A 38 -5.74 28.29 -13.81
N SER A 39 -6.83 28.86 -13.33
CA SER A 39 -7.40 28.61 -12.01
C SER A 39 -8.90 28.34 -12.08
N LEU A 40 -9.35 27.41 -11.25
CA LEU A 40 -10.76 27.17 -11.01
C LEU A 40 -11.37 28.32 -10.19
N PHE A 41 -10.68 28.80 -9.14
CA PHE A 41 -11.25 29.79 -8.22
C PHE A 41 -11.05 31.24 -8.67
N THR A 42 -9.97 31.53 -9.39
CA THR A 42 -9.64 32.86 -9.90
C THR A 42 -9.31 32.82 -11.40
N PRO A 43 -10.30 32.59 -12.29
CA PRO A 43 -10.06 32.48 -13.72
C PRO A 43 -9.26 33.67 -14.29
N GLY A 44 -8.26 33.37 -15.13
CA GLY A 44 -7.29 34.31 -15.67
C GLY A 44 -6.01 34.47 -14.83
N ARG A 45 -5.93 33.89 -13.63
CA ARG A 45 -4.69 33.83 -12.82
C ARG A 45 -4.01 32.48 -13.00
N ALA A 46 -2.70 32.50 -13.22
CA ALA A 46 -1.92 31.28 -13.35
C ALA A 46 -1.70 30.62 -11.97
N ILE A 47 -2.49 29.60 -11.62
CA ILE A 47 -2.45 28.92 -10.31
C ILE A 47 -1.95 27.49 -10.45
N TRP A 48 -2.43 26.72 -11.42
CA TRP A 48 -1.97 25.34 -11.67
C TRP A 48 -0.63 25.30 -12.43
N THR A 49 0.37 26.02 -11.94
CA THR A 49 1.69 26.06 -12.56
C THR A 49 2.60 24.97 -11.99
N PRO A 50 3.64 24.54 -12.74
CA PRO A 50 4.66 23.63 -12.22
C PRO A 50 5.35 24.14 -10.95
N GLU A 51 5.53 25.47 -10.80
CA GLU A 51 6.18 26.05 -9.64
C GLU A 51 5.37 25.87 -8.36
N HIS A 52 4.05 26.15 -8.41
CA HIS A 52 3.17 25.98 -7.25
C HIS A 52 2.97 24.51 -6.90
N LEU A 53 2.91 23.62 -7.90
CA LEU A 53 2.86 22.18 -7.66
C LEU A 53 4.12 21.66 -6.96
N ALA A 54 5.30 22.10 -7.39
CA ALA A 54 6.56 21.72 -6.75
C ALA A 54 6.66 22.24 -5.31
N GLU A 55 6.04 23.38 -5.00
CA GLU A 55 5.92 23.87 -3.63
C GLU A 55 5.03 22.95 -2.78
N LEU A 56 3.86 22.56 -3.30
CA LEU A 56 2.96 21.62 -2.63
C LEU A 56 3.59 20.24 -2.44
N HIS A 57 4.34 19.73 -3.43
CA HIS A 57 5.06 18.47 -3.31
C HIS A 57 5.97 18.50 -2.08
N ARG A 58 6.81 19.52 -1.96
CA ARG A 58 7.75 19.63 -0.84
C ARG A 58 7.06 19.72 0.52
N ALA A 59 5.97 20.48 0.59
CA ALA A 59 5.29 20.75 1.87
C ALA A 59 4.38 19.60 2.31
N TYR A 60 3.78 18.87 1.39
CA TYR A 60 2.74 17.89 1.68
C TYR A 60 3.17 16.45 1.40
N VAL A 61 3.82 16.20 0.26
CA VAL A 61 4.20 14.85 -0.20
C VAL A 61 5.54 14.42 0.40
N ASP A 62 6.55 15.30 0.35
CA ASP A 62 7.88 15.03 0.91
C ASP A 62 7.92 15.16 2.45
N ALA A 63 6.93 15.82 3.04
CA ALA A 63 6.83 16.09 4.47
C ALA A 63 5.48 15.65 5.07
N PRO A 64 5.14 14.34 5.03
CA PRO A 64 3.91 13.83 5.62
C PRO A 64 3.91 14.03 7.15
N ASP A 65 2.80 14.51 7.71
CA ASP A 65 2.65 14.64 9.16
C ASP A 65 2.21 13.30 9.79
N ALA A 66 3.18 12.58 10.35
CA ALA A 66 2.97 11.30 11.03
C ALA A 66 2.51 11.42 12.50
N SER A 67 2.09 12.61 12.95
CA SER A 67 1.58 12.79 14.32
C SER A 67 0.22 12.08 14.52
N GLY A 68 -0.15 11.91 15.78
CA GLY A 68 -1.49 11.46 16.17
C GLY A 68 -2.58 12.55 16.10
N ALA A 69 -2.28 13.71 15.52
CA ALA A 69 -3.25 14.80 15.38
C ALA A 69 -4.36 14.45 14.35
N SER A 70 -5.48 15.17 14.40
CA SER A 70 -6.54 15.03 13.40
C SER A 70 -6.06 15.45 12.01
N PHE A 71 -6.68 14.90 10.96
CA PHE A 71 -6.39 15.24 9.57
C PHE A 71 -6.28 16.75 9.34
N VAL A 72 -7.20 17.51 9.93
CA VAL A 72 -7.25 18.95 9.69
C VAL A 72 -6.13 19.71 10.40
N ALA A 73 -5.76 19.30 11.62
CA ALA A 73 -4.63 19.89 12.33
C ALA A 73 -3.30 19.61 11.59
N LYS A 74 -3.14 18.40 11.05
CA LYS A 74 -2.01 18.04 10.18
C LYS A 74 -1.97 18.91 8.94
N LEU A 75 -3.12 19.09 8.28
CA LEU A 75 -3.21 19.90 7.08
C LEU A 75 -2.85 21.37 7.35
N GLU A 76 -3.34 21.95 8.44
CA GLU A 76 -2.98 23.32 8.85
C GLU A 76 -1.48 23.47 9.08
N HIS A 77 -0.85 22.49 9.72
CA HIS A 77 0.58 22.47 9.97
C HIS A 77 1.39 22.35 8.66
N GLN A 78 1.05 21.39 7.80
CA GLN A 78 1.76 21.15 6.54
C GLN A 78 1.61 22.33 5.55
N LEU A 79 0.47 23.02 5.56
CA LEU A 79 0.22 24.18 4.68
C LEU A 79 0.58 25.53 5.32
N ALA A 80 1.21 25.56 6.50
CA ALA A 80 1.49 26.80 7.21
C ALA A 80 2.50 27.70 6.48
N GLU A 81 3.52 27.11 5.86
CA GLU A 81 4.66 27.82 5.27
C GLU A 81 4.60 27.95 3.74
N ILE A 82 3.52 27.48 3.10
CA ILE A 82 3.37 27.58 1.64
C ILE A 82 2.83 28.95 1.20
N GLY A 83 3.26 29.40 0.03
CA GLY A 83 2.83 30.65 -0.56
C GLY A 83 1.34 30.70 -0.90
N PRO A 84 0.72 31.91 -0.93
CA PRO A 84 -0.71 32.06 -1.21
C PRO A 84 -1.21 31.35 -2.48
N PRO A 85 -0.53 31.42 -3.64
CA PRO A 85 -0.99 30.72 -4.84
C PRO A 85 -0.93 29.19 -4.72
N ALA A 86 0.10 28.64 -4.07
CA ALA A 86 0.20 27.21 -3.81
C ALA A 86 -0.90 26.73 -2.84
N ARG A 87 -1.22 27.53 -1.83
CA ARG A 87 -2.30 27.22 -0.89
C ARG A 87 -3.68 27.25 -1.57
N GLN A 88 -3.91 28.20 -2.47
CA GLN A 88 -5.11 28.19 -3.33
C GLN A 88 -5.14 26.95 -4.23
N LEU A 89 -4.01 26.59 -4.87
CA LEU A 89 -3.91 25.38 -5.69
C LEU A 89 -4.26 24.12 -4.87
N PHE A 90 -3.81 24.03 -3.62
CA PHE A 90 -4.17 22.91 -2.75
C PHE A 90 -5.68 22.84 -2.51
N ALA A 91 -6.33 23.99 -2.31
CA ALA A 91 -7.79 24.05 -2.17
C ALA A 91 -8.52 23.62 -3.45
N GLU A 92 -7.99 23.96 -4.63
CA GLU A 92 -8.54 23.50 -5.93
C GLU A 92 -8.34 22.00 -6.15
N ILE A 93 -7.20 21.44 -5.72
CA ILE A 93 -6.95 19.98 -5.71
C ILE A 93 -7.88 19.27 -4.72
N TYR A 94 -8.09 19.85 -3.54
CA TYR A 94 -9.01 19.31 -2.55
C TYR A 94 -10.45 19.29 -3.08
N THR A 95 -10.87 20.35 -3.78
CA THR A 95 -12.13 20.39 -4.52
C THR A 95 -12.23 19.21 -5.47
N LEU A 96 -11.20 18.93 -6.29
CA LEU A 96 -11.20 17.80 -7.21
C LEU A 96 -11.40 16.43 -6.50
N ASN A 97 -10.86 16.26 -5.29
CA ASN A 97 -11.03 15.04 -4.48
C ASN A 97 -12.47 14.86 -3.98
N VAL A 98 -13.07 15.91 -3.41
CA VAL A 98 -14.39 15.81 -2.75
C VAL A 98 -15.58 16.05 -3.69
N LEU A 99 -15.34 16.69 -4.83
CA LEU A 99 -16.34 17.02 -5.85
C LEU A 99 -17.29 15.85 -6.16
N PRO A 100 -16.81 14.63 -6.48
CA PRO A 100 -17.70 13.54 -6.88
C PRO A 100 -18.46 12.85 -5.75
N LEU A 101 -18.18 13.14 -4.48
CA LEU A 101 -18.62 12.29 -3.37
C LEU A 101 -20.07 12.57 -2.98
N VAL A 102 -20.95 11.56 -3.06
CA VAL A 102 -22.34 11.65 -2.54
C VAL A 102 -22.42 11.47 -1.02
N ASN A 103 -21.43 10.80 -0.44
CA ASN A 103 -21.39 10.48 0.98
C ASN A 103 -20.81 11.60 1.85
N LEU A 104 -20.47 12.76 1.26
CA LEU A 104 -20.11 13.97 2.00
C LEU A 104 -21.21 15.01 1.83
N LEU A 105 -21.65 15.60 2.95
CA LEU A 105 -22.59 16.72 2.93
C LEU A 105 -22.01 17.91 2.16
N PRO A 106 -22.83 18.66 1.40
CA PRO A 106 -22.37 19.88 0.72
C PRO A 106 -21.68 20.86 1.67
N THR A 107 -22.21 21.04 2.88
CA THR A 107 -21.62 21.88 3.92
C THR A 107 -20.25 21.40 4.40
N THR A 108 -20.02 20.08 4.43
CA THR A 108 -18.72 19.50 4.77
C THR A 108 -17.71 19.75 3.67
N LYS A 109 -18.10 19.58 2.39
CA LYS A 109 -17.23 19.90 1.24
C LYS A 109 -16.81 21.37 1.26
N ILE A 110 -17.77 22.28 1.43
CA ILE A 110 -17.54 23.73 1.49
C ILE A 110 -16.58 24.08 2.63
N ARG A 111 -16.89 23.65 3.85
CA ARG A 111 -16.06 23.96 5.04
C ARG A 111 -14.63 23.47 4.90
N ALA A 112 -14.42 22.30 4.31
CA ALA A 112 -13.08 21.76 4.11
C ALA A 112 -12.24 22.65 3.18
N VAL A 113 -12.83 23.13 2.08
CA VAL A 113 -12.16 24.04 1.14
C VAL A 113 -11.98 25.43 1.74
N GLU A 114 -13.00 25.99 2.38
CA GLU A 114 -12.92 27.29 3.05
C GLU A 114 -11.82 27.32 4.11
N ARG A 115 -11.67 26.26 4.91
CA ARG A 115 -10.64 26.17 5.95
C ARG A 115 -9.21 26.16 5.37
N ILE A 116 -9.02 25.62 4.17
CA ILE A 116 -7.73 25.71 3.48
C ILE A 116 -7.48 27.16 3.04
N LEU A 117 -8.50 27.86 2.55
CA LEU A 117 -8.39 29.23 2.04
C LEU A 117 -8.34 30.31 3.13
N GLU A 118 -8.88 30.05 4.33
CA GLU A 118 -9.07 31.03 5.40
C GLU A 118 -7.80 31.83 5.75
N PRO A 119 -6.58 31.24 5.82
CA PRO A 119 -5.38 32.00 6.15
C PRO A 119 -4.81 32.89 5.02
N LEU A 120 -5.45 32.96 3.85
CA LEU A 120 -5.00 33.82 2.76
C LEU A 120 -5.29 35.30 3.05
N ASP A 121 -4.26 36.15 2.96
CA ASP A 121 -4.39 37.60 3.14
C ASP A 121 -5.31 38.25 2.07
N GLU A 122 -5.25 37.77 0.82
CA GLU A 122 -6.19 38.12 -0.24
C GLU A 122 -7.31 37.05 -0.27
N PRO A 123 -8.55 37.37 0.16
CA PRO A 123 -9.60 36.36 0.24
C PRO A 123 -9.94 35.78 -1.13
N VAL A 124 -9.92 34.45 -1.23
CA VAL A 124 -10.36 33.70 -2.41
C VAL A 124 -11.66 32.99 -2.05
N GLY A 125 -12.72 33.25 -2.81
CA GLY A 125 -14.01 32.59 -2.64
C GLY A 125 -14.13 31.33 -3.50
N ILE A 126 -14.97 30.38 -3.06
CA ILE A 126 -15.37 29.23 -3.87
C ILE A 126 -16.35 29.74 -4.96
N PRO A 127 -16.11 29.51 -6.26
CA PRO A 127 -17.01 29.93 -7.33
C PRO A 127 -18.41 29.32 -7.21
N ASP A 128 -19.43 30.05 -7.65
CA ASP A 128 -20.84 29.59 -7.62
C ASP A 128 -21.04 28.25 -8.34
N GLU A 129 -20.38 28.04 -9.48
CA GLU A 129 -20.40 26.77 -10.22
C GLU A 129 -19.87 25.58 -9.41
N VAL A 130 -18.90 25.80 -8.54
CA VAL A 130 -18.37 24.77 -7.62
C VAL A 130 -19.33 24.56 -6.46
N LEU A 131 -19.91 25.64 -5.90
CA LEU A 131 -20.92 25.55 -4.84
C LEU A 131 -22.18 24.82 -5.29
N GLU A 132 -22.60 25.04 -6.54
CA GLU A 132 -23.68 24.29 -7.19
C GLU A 132 -23.31 22.82 -7.35
N ALA A 133 -22.11 22.52 -7.87
CA ALA A 133 -21.65 21.14 -8.01
C ALA A 133 -21.51 20.39 -6.68
N PHE A 134 -21.18 21.09 -5.59
CA PHE A 134 -21.11 20.50 -4.25
C PHE A 134 -22.46 20.10 -3.66
N GLN A 135 -23.58 20.62 -4.19
CA GLN A 135 -24.92 20.18 -3.76
C GLN A 135 -25.19 18.72 -4.11
N ASP A 136 -24.53 18.22 -5.16
CA ASP A 136 -24.68 16.88 -5.67
C ASP A 136 -23.39 16.06 -5.48
N GLY A 137 -23.44 14.81 -5.98
CA GLY A 137 -22.30 13.93 -6.13
C GLY A 137 -22.66 12.84 -7.14
N VAL A 138 -21.69 12.00 -7.47
CA VAL A 138 -21.81 10.97 -8.52
C VAL A 138 -21.53 9.56 -8.03
N PHE A 139 -20.74 9.40 -6.96
CA PHE A 139 -20.48 8.08 -6.37
C PHE A 139 -20.17 8.17 -4.89
N ASN A 140 -20.32 7.04 -4.19
CA ASN A 140 -19.84 6.86 -2.83
C ASN A 140 -18.36 6.46 -2.86
N GLY A 141 -17.49 7.23 -2.20
CA GLY A 141 -16.05 6.95 -2.14
C GLY A 141 -15.69 5.73 -1.27
N GLY A 142 -16.61 5.29 -0.41
CA GLY A 142 -16.38 4.23 0.57
C GLY A 142 -15.44 4.65 1.70
N ARG A 143 -15.18 3.72 2.62
CA ARG A 143 -14.36 3.97 3.82
C ARG A 143 -12.93 4.41 3.49
N ALA A 144 -12.33 3.89 2.43
CA ALA A 144 -10.96 4.23 2.04
C ALA A 144 -10.81 5.71 1.64
N PHE A 145 -11.83 6.33 1.03
CA PHE A 145 -11.83 7.76 0.71
C PHE A 145 -11.78 8.66 1.93
N ASN A 146 -12.34 8.20 3.05
CA ASN A 146 -12.29 8.94 4.30
C ASN A 146 -10.98 8.67 5.05
N SER A 147 -10.58 7.40 5.21
CA SER A 147 -9.42 7.04 6.05
C SER A 147 -8.05 7.24 5.40
N ARG A 148 -7.99 7.41 4.07
CA ARG A 148 -6.75 7.61 3.30
C ARG A 148 -6.74 8.93 2.53
N ARG A 149 -7.54 9.91 2.94
CA ARG A 149 -7.65 11.20 2.24
C ARG A 149 -6.28 11.86 2.04
N TRP A 150 -5.40 11.75 3.03
CA TRP A 150 -4.03 12.26 2.92
C TRP A 150 -3.26 11.66 1.73
N ALA A 151 -3.35 10.35 1.52
CA ALA A 151 -2.68 9.65 0.44
C ALA A 151 -3.31 9.97 -0.92
N GLN A 152 -4.62 10.20 -0.95
CA GLN A 152 -5.34 10.61 -2.16
C GLN A 152 -4.94 12.02 -2.60
N LEU A 153 -4.85 12.97 -1.67
CA LEU A 153 -4.40 14.33 -1.96
C LEU A 153 -2.93 14.35 -2.40
N ALA A 154 -2.06 13.55 -1.76
CA ALA A 154 -0.68 13.39 -2.18
C ALA A 154 -0.59 12.84 -3.62
N TYR A 155 -1.38 11.80 -3.94
CA TYR A 155 -1.49 11.30 -5.31
C TYR A 155 -2.00 12.38 -6.29
N LEU A 156 -2.96 13.22 -5.91
CA LEU A 156 -3.48 14.26 -6.80
C LEU A 156 -2.46 15.37 -7.08
N VAL A 157 -1.62 15.73 -6.10
CA VAL A 157 -0.49 16.65 -6.31
C VAL A 157 0.51 16.04 -7.29
N GLU A 158 0.95 14.81 -7.04
CA GLU A 158 1.91 14.10 -7.92
C GLU A 158 1.34 13.83 -9.32
N PHE A 159 0.02 13.54 -9.42
CA PHE A 159 -0.66 13.39 -10.70
C PHE A 159 -0.65 14.70 -11.49
N ALA A 160 -0.96 15.83 -10.85
CA ALA A 160 -0.96 17.13 -11.51
C ALA A 160 0.44 17.51 -12.01
N GLU A 161 1.48 17.28 -11.21
CA GLU A 161 2.88 17.44 -11.65
C GLU A 161 3.22 16.53 -12.83
N TYR A 162 2.87 15.25 -12.71
CA TYR A 162 3.13 14.28 -13.77
C TYR A 162 2.41 14.68 -15.07
N PHE A 163 1.16 15.12 -14.98
CA PHE A 163 0.42 15.64 -16.13
C PHE A 163 1.11 16.85 -16.76
N LYS A 164 1.57 17.81 -15.94
CA LYS A 164 2.30 19.01 -16.39
C LYS A 164 3.68 18.71 -16.96
N SER A 165 4.32 17.60 -16.56
CA SER A 165 5.61 17.17 -17.08
C SER A 165 5.56 16.71 -18.54
N HIS A 166 4.37 16.37 -19.04
CA HIS A 166 4.16 16.05 -20.46
C HIS A 166 4.13 17.32 -21.31
N ASP A 167 4.41 17.19 -22.61
CA ASP A 167 4.29 18.31 -23.52
C ASP A 167 2.82 18.72 -23.75
N LEU A 168 2.59 19.91 -24.31
CA LEU A 168 1.24 20.43 -24.53
C LEU A 168 0.41 19.54 -25.46
N ALA A 169 1.03 18.88 -26.46
CA ALA A 169 0.31 18.02 -27.38
C ALA A 169 -0.20 16.75 -26.68
N GLN A 170 0.61 16.16 -25.81
CA GLN A 170 0.23 15.03 -24.97
C GLN A 170 -0.88 15.39 -23.98
N ARG A 171 -0.79 16.57 -23.34
CA ARG A 171 -1.84 17.09 -22.46
C ARG A 171 -3.16 17.30 -23.21
N GLN A 172 -3.10 17.89 -24.39
CA GLN A 172 -4.27 18.09 -25.25
C GLN A 172 -4.87 16.76 -25.76
N ALA A 173 -4.04 15.76 -26.02
CA ALA A 173 -4.50 14.41 -26.36
C ALA A 173 -5.21 13.77 -25.16
N ALA A 174 -4.64 13.85 -23.96
CA ALA A 174 -5.27 13.36 -22.75
C ALA A 174 -6.61 14.04 -22.45
N ARG A 175 -6.76 15.34 -22.74
CA ARG A 175 -8.03 16.06 -22.64
C ARG A 175 -9.11 15.54 -23.61
N ALA A 176 -8.71 14.97 -24.74
CA ALA A 176 -9.62 14.61 -25.84
C ALA A 176 -9.88 13.11 -25.98
N ASP A 177 -8.95 12.26 -25.54
CA ASP A 177 -9.01 10.81 -25.68
C ASP A 177 -8.99 10.12 -24.30
N PRO A 178 -10.04 9.37 -23.93
CA PRO A 178 -10.11 8.67 -22.65
C PRO A 178 -8.96 7.68 -22.45
N PHE A 179 -8.41 7.08 -23.52
CA PHE A 179 -7.28 6.16 -23.40
C PHE A 179 -5.95 6.86 -23.18
N ALA A 180 -5.76 8.04 -23.78
CA ALA A 180 -4.61 8.89 -23.50
C ALA A 180 -4.66 9.40 -22.05
N CYS A 181 -5.82 9.86 -21.58
CA CYS A 181 -6.03 10.21 -20.17
C CYS A 181 -5.72 9.01 -19.25
N ARG A 182 -6.23 7.83 -19.58
CA ARG A 182 -5.99 6.60 -18.81
C ARG A 182 -4.52 6.24 -18.70
N ALA A 183 -3.76 6.40 -19.78
CA ALA A 183 -2.32 6.15 -19.76
C ALA A 183 -1.60 7.09 -18.79
N ILE A 184 -1.94 8.39 -18.77
CA ILE A 184 -1.33 9.35 -17.85
C ILE A 184 -1.75 9.06 -16.40
N VAL A 185 -3.05 8.89 -16.13
CA VAL A 185 -3.56 8.61 -14.77
C VAL A 185 -2.95 7.35 -14.17
N ARG A 186 -2.82 6.27 -14.96
CA ARG A 186 -2.19 5.01 -14.51
C ARG A 186 -0.67 5.08 -14.40
N GLY A 187 -0.03 5.93 -15.23
CA GLY A 187 1.43 6.12 -15.23
C GLY A 187 1.93 7.09 -14.17
N ALA A 188 1.04 7.90 -13.57
CA ALA A 188 1.40 8.86 -12.54
C ALA A 188 1.99 8.18 -11.29
N PRO A 189 3.06 8.76 -10.72
CA PRO A 189 3.69 8.26 -9.49
C PRO A 189 2.79 8.48 -8.27
N GLY A 190 3.34 8.19 -7.09
CA GLY A 190 2.69 8.44 -5.82
C GLY A 190 1.90 7.27 -5.21
N PRO A 191 1.15 7.52 -4.13
CA PRO A 191 0.40 6.50 -3.41
C PRO A 191 -0.52 5.68 -4.32
N ARG A 192 -0.64 4.39 -4.02
CA ARG A 192 -1.48 3.45 -4.77
C ARG A 192 -2.95 3.64 -4.36
N GLU A 193 -3.65 4.50 -5.08
CA GLU A 193 -5.05 4.85 -4.84
C GLU A 193 -5.90 4.55 -6.10
N PRO A 194 -6.21 3.28 -6.41
CA PRO A 194 -7.05 2.85 -7.52
C PRO A 194 -8.43 3.53 -7.58
N ALA A 195 -9.13 3.69 -6.46
CA ALA A 195 -10.43 4.35 -6.41
C ALA A 195 -10.32 5.82 -6.82
N GLN A 196 -9.30 6.54 -6.31
CA GLN A 196 -9.04 7.93 -6.70
C GLN A 196 -8.61 8.05 -8.17
N ARG A 197 -7.80 7.11 -8.68
CA ARG A 197 -7.46 7.03 -10.11
C ARG A 197 -8.71 6.84 -10.97
N GLN A 198 -9.61 5.96 -10.56
CA GLN A 198 -10.86 5.71 -11.28
C GLN A 198 -11.81 6.91 -11.20
N ALA A 199 -11.83 7.62 -10.07
CA ALA A 199 -12.54 8.87 -9.91
C ALA A 199 -12.07 9.92 -10.94
N LEU A 200 -10.76 10.10 -11.10
CA LEU A 200 -10.21 11.02 -12.11
C LEU A 200 -10.63 10.64 -13.53
N LEU A 201 -10.59 9.35 -13.86
CA LEU A 201 -11.01 8.89 -15.19
C LEU A 201 -12.48 9.22 -15.47
N TYR A 202 -13.36 8.97 -14.50
CA TYR A 202 -14.76 9.37 -14.61
C TYR A 202 -14.91 10.89 -14.74
N LEU A 203 -14.27 11.65 -13.86
CA LEU A 203 -14.40 13.11 -13.84
C LEU A 203 -13.95 13.76 -15.14
N PHE A 204 -12.89 13.24 -15.76
CA PHE A 204 -12.32 13.82 -16.99
C PHE A 204 -12.95 13.29 -18.28
N HIS A 205 -13.44 12.05 -18.27
CA HIS A 205 -14.11 11.40 -19.41
C HIS A 205 -15.37 10.64 -18.99
N PRO A 206 -16.40 11.36 -18.49
CA PRO A 206 -17.65 10.75 -18.03
C PRO A 206 -18.45 10.10 -19.16
N GLU A 207 -18.19 10.50 -20.42
CA GLU A 207 -18.76 9.88 -21.60
C GLU A 207 -18.25 8.46 -21.86
N TYR A 208 -17.15 8.07 -21.22
CA TYR A 208 -16.51 6.77 -21.39
C TYR A 208 -16.50 5.96 -20.10
N PHE A 209 -15.93 6.49 -19.02
CA PHE A 209 -15.79 5.77 -17.76
C PHE A 209 -17.05 5.90 -16.92
N LEU A 210 -17.44 4.84 -16.23
CA LEU A 210 -18.59 4.84 -15.32
C LEU A 210 -18.23 5.41 -13.94
N PRO A 211 -19.18 6.04 -13.21
CA PRO A 211 -19.01 6.53 -11.83
C PRO A 211 -18.99 5.37 -10.82
N ILE A 212 -18.14 4.38 -11.04
CA ILE A 212 -17.98 3.19 -10.21
C ILE A 212 -16.49 3.06 -9.90
N VAL A 213 -16.09 3.52 -8.71
CA VAL A 213 -14.66 3.60 -8.32
C VAL A 213 -14.15 2.31 -7.68
N SER A 214 -15.03 1.51 -7.06
CA SER A 214 -14.65 0.23 -6.46
C SER A 214 -14.25 -0.78 -7.53
N GLY A 215 -12.98 -1.22 -7.50
CA GLY A 215 -12.49 -2.27 -8.41
C GLY A 215 -13.33 -3.55 -8.32
N ALA A 216 -13.73 -3.95 -7.10
CA ALA A 216 -14.56 -5.12 -6.88
C ALA A 216 -15.95 -4.97 -7.53
N HIS A 217 -16.60 -3.81 -7.40
CA HIS A 217 -17.91 -3.57 -8.01
C HIS A 217 -17.82 -3.52 -9.53
N ARG A 218 -16.76 -2.92 -10.09
CA ARG A 218 -16.52 -2.89 -11.53
C ARG A 218 -16.41 -4.30 -12.10
N THR A 219 -15.62 -5.17 -11.47
CA THR A 219 -15.49 -6.57 -11.89
C THR A 219 -16.82 -7.32 -11.76
N ALA A 220 -17.47 -7.23 -10.60
CA ALA A 220 -18.75 -7.90 -10.37
C ALA A 220 -19.84 -7.47 -11.38
N LEU A 221 -19.92 -6.17 -11.69
CA LEU A 221 -20.83 -5.64 -12.70
C LEU A 221 -20.55 -6.22 -14.09
N ARG A 222 -19.29 -6.21 -14.52
CA ARG A 222 -18.89 -6.81 -15.79
C ARG A 222 -19.30 -8.28 -15.84
N ASP A 223 -19.03 -9.04 -14.78
CA ASP A 223 -19.34 -10.47 -14.73
C ASP A 223 -20.84 -10.76 -14.70
N GLY A 224 -21.61 -10.01 -13.90
CA GLY A 224 -23.06 -10.17 -13.79
C GLY A 224 -23.81 -9.85 -15.09
N LEU A 225 -23.33 -8.87 -15.86
CA LEU A 225 -23.98 -8.42 -17.09
C LEU A 225 -23.37 -9.02 -18.37
N ALA A 226 -22.21 -9.66 -18.31
CA ALA A 226 -21.49 -10.16 -19.49
C ALA A 226 -22.36 -11.06 -20.37
N SER A 227 -23.09 -12.01 -19.78
CA SER A 227 -23.92 -12.95 -20.55
C SER A 227 -25.04 -12.28 -21.37
N ALA A 228 -25.55 -11.15 -20.90
CA ALA A 228 -26.65 -10.42 -21.54
C ALA A 228 -26.15 -9.32 -22.49
N TYR A 229 -25.01 -8.69 -22.19
CA TYR A 229 -24.58 -7.45 -22.86
C TYR A 229 -23.19 -7.54 -23.53
N LEU A 230 -22.45 -8.65 -23.37
CA LEU A 230 -21.19 -8.91 -24.06
C LEU A 230 -21.27 -10.19 -24.91
N PRO A 231 -21.94 -10.16 -26.08
CA PRO A 231 -22.14 -11.35 -26.92
C PRO A 231 -20.83 -11.93 -27.47
N SER A 232 -19.75 -11.15 -27.50
CA SER A 232 -18.41 -11.61 -27.89
C SER A 232 -17.57 -12.14 -26.72
N GLY A 233 -18.14 -12.17 -25.51
CA GLY A 233 -17.40 -12.42 -24.26
C GLY A 233 -16.68 -11.17 -23.75
N GLY A 234 -16.24 -11.25 -22.49
CA GLY A 234 -15.39 -10.22 -21.87
C GLY A 234 -13.98 -10.23 -22.42
N THR A 235 -13.31 -9.10 -22.30
CA THR A 235 -11.90 -8.89 -22.66
C THR A 235 -11.05 -8.71 -21.41
N ASP A 236 -9.73 -8.61 -21.59
CA ASP A 236 -8.81 -8.29 -20.50
C ASP A 236 -8.84 -6.80 -20.11
N ASP A 237 -9.59 -5.97 -20.84
CA ASP A 237 -9.73 -4.53 -20.58
C ASP A 237 -11.11 -4.23 -19.99
N LEU A 238 -11.17 -4.27 -18.65
CA LEU A 238 -12.39 -4.03 -17.88
C LEU A 238 -13.11 -2.72 -18.25
N ASP A 239 -12.38 -1.66 -18.61
CA ASP A 239 -13.01 -0.38 -18.99
C ASP A 239 -13.75 -0.49 -20.33
N ARG A 240 -13.19 -1.27 -21.28
CA ARG A 240 -13.83 -1.52 -22.58
C ARG A 240 -15.07 -2.38 -22.42
N ASP A 241 -14.98 -3.41 -21.60
CA ASP A 241 -16.11 -4.29 -21.30
C ASP A 241 -17.26 -3.50 -20.66
N LEU A 242 -16.96 -2.68 -19.65
CA LEU A 242 -17.96 -1.86 -18.97
C LEU A 242 -18.59 -0.82 -19.90
N ARG A 243 -17.81 -0.19 -20.78
CA ARG A 243 -18.34 0.74 -21.79
C ARG A 243 -19.25 0.02 -22.79
N ALA A 244 -18.84 -1.16 -23.27
CA ALA A 244 -19.65 -1.95 -24.20
C ALA A 244 -20.96 -2.41 -23.56
N ILE A 245 -20.93 -2.82 -22.29
CA ILE A 245 -22.13 -3.11 -21.50
C ILE A 245 -23.01 -1.87 -21.43
N ASP A 246 -22.47 -0.71 -21.05
CA ASP A 246 -23.26 0.50 -20.86
C ASP A 246 -23.85 1.05 -22.17
N ASP A 247 -23.15 0.89 -23.30
CA ASP A 247 -23.67 1.21 -24.63
C ASP A 247 -24.82 0.27 -25.01
N ALA A 248 -24.67 -1.03 -24.75
CA ALA A 248 -25.70 -2.03 -25.06
C ALA A 248 -26.94 -1.84 -24.16
N VAL A 249 -26.73 -1.52 -22.88
CA VAL A 249 -27.80 -1.18 -21.94
C VAL A 249 -28.53 0.07 -22.40
N LEU A 250 -27.81 1.15 -22.72
CA LEU A 250 -28.41 2.39 -23.25
C LEU A 250 -29.21 2.12 -24.53
N ALA A 251 -28.70 1.30 -25.44
CA ALA A 251 -29.43 0.94 -26.65
C ALA A 251 -30.70 0.13 -26.35
N ALA A 252 -30.69 -0.72 -25.32
CA ALA A 252 -31.83 -1.54 -24.92
C ALA A 252 -32.90 -0.76 -24.14
N THR A 253 -32.49 0.18 -23.29
CA THR A 253 -33.39 0.94 -22.40
C THR A 253 -33.85 2.27 -23.01
N GLY A 254 -33.09 2.82 -23.97
CA GLY A 254 -33.29 4.16 -24.52
C GLY A 254 -32.87 5.30 -23.59
N ALA A 255 -32.37 4.99 -22.38
CA ALA A 255 -31.94 5.96 -21.40
C ALA A 255 -30.82 5.40 -20.50
N PRO A 256 -29.82 6.21 -20.12
CA PRO A 256 -28.73 5.76 -19.26
C PRO A 256 -29.21 5.39 -17.86
N VAL A 257 -28.53 4.40 -17.27
CA VAL A 257 -28.98 3.77 -16.03
C VAL A 257 -27.99 4.00 -14.90
N ASP A 258 -28.49 3.85 -13.67
CA ASP A 258 -27.67 3.70 -12.47
C ASP A 258 -27.64 2.23 -12.07
N TYR A 259 -26.45 1.63 -12.12
CA TYR A 259 -26.24 0.22 -11.82
C TYR A 259 -26.38 -0.13 -10.33
N TYR A 260 -26.42 0.86 -9.44
CA TYR A 260 -26.71 0.66 -8.02
C TYR A 260 -28.21 0.65 -7.71
N LEU A 261 -29.08 0.94 -8.69
CA LEU A 261 -30.53 0.89 -8.53
C LEU A 261 -31.12 -0.38 -9.17
N SER A 262 -32.23 -0.85 -8.60
CA SER A 262 -33.01 -1.93 -9.18
C SER A 262 -33.56 -1.54 -10.56
N PRO A 263 -33.63 -2.46 -11.54
CA PRO A 263 -33.35 -3.90 -11.44
C PRO A 263 -31.88 -4.29 -11.74
N TRP A 264 -30.99 -3.31 -11.90
CA TRP A 264 -29.61 -3.55 -12.34
C TRP A 264 -28.73 -4.09 -11.23
N ARG A 265 -28.92 -3.57 -10.02
CA ARG A 265 -28.14 -3.98 -8.84
C ARG A 265 -28.18 -5.48 -8.62
N GLU A 266 -29.35 -6.09 -8.73
CA GLU A 266 -29.59 -7.51 -8.50
C GLU A 266 -28.88 -8.41 -9.53
N MET A 267 -28.48 -7.86 -10.68
CA MET A 267 -27.80 -8.63 -11.73
C MET A 267 -26.33 -8.88 -11.41
N TRP A 268 -25.72 -8.09 -10.54
CA TRP A 268 -24.28 -8.18 -10.27
C TRP A 268 -23.90 -8.18 -8.80
N GLN A 269 -24.78 -7.72 -7.92
CA GLN A 269 -24.58 -7.76 -6.48
C GLN A 269 -25.50 -8.82 -5.87
N THR A 270 -25.00 -10.05 -5.73
CA THR A 270 -25.68 -11.10 -4.95
C THR A 270 -25.46 -10.81 -3.46
N ASP A 271 -26.49 -11.02 -2.62
CA ASP A 271 -26.57 -10.65 -1.18
C ASP A 271 -25.47 -11.22 -0.24
N THR A 272 -24.39 -11.78 -0.77
CA THR A 272 -23.25 -12.31 -0.04
C THR A 272 -22.12 -11.28 0.12
N ALA A 273 -22.39 -10.14 0.77
CA ALA A 273 -21.47 -9.36 1.59
C ALA A 273 -22.16 -8.06 2.02
N GLY A 274 -22.30 -7.86 3.33
CA GLY A 274 -23.01 -6.72 3.92
C GLY A 274 -22.32 -5.38 3.71
N ASP A 275 -22.48 -4.79 2.54
CA ASP A 275 -22.47 -3.33 2.40
C ASP A 275 -23.92 -2.81 2.45
N PRO A 276 -24.20 -1.72 3.19
CA PRO A 276 -25.54 -1.20 3.31
C PRO A 276 -26.10 -0.85 1.93
N VAL A 277 -27.40 -1.09 1.76
CA VAL A 277 -28.20 -0.60 0.64
C VAL A 277 -27.83 0.85 0.33
N VAL A 278 -27.67 1.19 -0.95
CA VAL A 278 -27.60 2.58 -1.42
C VAL A 278 -28.98 3.21 -1.22
N THR A 279 -29.32 3.47 0.03
CA THR A 279 -30.22 4.54 0.40
C THR A 279 -29.31 5.74 0.65
N ALA A 280 -29.71 6.91 0.16
CA ALA A 280 -29.08 8.19 0.44
C ALA A 280 -29.23 8.58 1.94
N GLU A 281 -28.89 7.67 2.85
CA GLU A 281 -28.57 8.02 4.22
C GLU A 281 -27.14 8.57 4.17
N VAL A 282 -27.10 9.90 4.08
CA VAL A 282 -25.91 10.68 4.31
C VAL A 282 -25.44 10.36 5.71
N ALA A 283 -24.51 9.41 5.83
CA ALA A 283 -23.83 9.15 7.07
C ALA A 283 -23.08 10.44 7.42
N ALA A 284 -23.60 11.17 8.41
CA ALA A 284 -22.89 12.22 9.09
C ALA A 284 -21.77 11.57 9.92
N GLU A 285 -20.78 11.00 9.24
CA GLU A 285 -19.47 10.78 9.85
C GLU A 285 -18.74 12.11 9.73
N SER A 286 -18.69 12.85 10.84
CA SER A 286 -17.70 13.90 11.00
C SER A 286 -16.32 13.32 10.69
N ASP A 287 -15.50 14.05 9.92
CA ASP A 287 -14.11 13.69 9.61
C ASP A 287 -13.26 13.35 10.86
N ASP A 288 -13.74 13.63 12.07
CA ASP A 288 -13.05 13.40 13.34
C ASP A 288 -13.06 11.94 13.85
N ASP A 289 -13.97 11.05 13.41
CA ASP A 289 -14.15 9.73 14.06
C ASP A 289 -13.62 8.50 13.28
N ALA A 290 -13.15 8.69 12.04
CA ALA A 290 -12.41 7.62 11.36
C ALA A 290 -10.96 7.63 11.87
N VAL A 291 -10.54 6.57 12.57
CA VAL A 291 -9.13 6.42 13.01
C VAL A 291 -8.23 6.42 11.78
N GLU A 292 -7.64 7.58 11.52
CA GLU A 292 -6.88 7.85 10.32
C GLU A 292 -5.54 7.10 10.37
N ALA A 293 -5.20 6.42 9.27
CA ALA A 293 -3.98 5.62 9.24
C ALA A 293 -2.76 6.55 9.26
N THR A 294 -1.91 6.44 10.28
CA THR A 294 -0.71 7.28 10.44
C THR A 294 0.27 7.05 9.29
N PRO A 295 0.68 8.08 8.53
CA PRO A 295 1.66 7.93 7.46
C PRO A 295 2.96 7.27 7.95
N TYR A 296 3.57 6.44 7.10
CA TYR A 296 4.80 5.74 7.43
C TYR A 296 5.62 5.49 6.17
N THR A 297 6.88 5.94 6.17
CA THR A 297 7.80 5.92 5.03
C THR A 297 9.19 5.43 5.47
N VAL A 298 10.17 5.49 4.57
CA VAL A 298 11.58 5.19 4.90
C VAL A 298 12.13 6.13 5.98
N ALA A 299 11.65 7.38 6.04
CA ALA A 299 12.09 8.33 7.07
C ALA A 299 11.73 7.82 8.48
N GLU A 300 10.51 7.30 8.65
CA GLU A 300 10.05 6.74 9.92
C GLU A 300 10.83 5.46 10.28
N ILE A 301 11.22 4.62 9.30
CA ILE A 301 12.09 3.46 9.57
C ILE A 301 13.42 3.90 10.18
N VAL A 302 14.02 4.95 9.64
CA VAL A 302 15.30 5.48 10.14
C VAL A 302 15.10 6.12 11.52
N ALA A 303 14.04 6.91 11.72
CA ALA A 303 13.71 7.52 12.99
C ALA A 303 13.42 6.50 14.10
N ASP A 304 12.85 5.34 13.75
CA ASP A 304 12.63 4.21 14.64
C ASP A 304 13.93 3.50 15.09
N GLY A 305 15.10 3.93 14.60
CA GLY A 305 16.40 3.40 14.99
C GLY A 305 16.95 2.33 14.03
N CYS A 306 16.64 2.41 12.72
CA CYS A 306 17.25 1.51 11.75
C CYS A 306 18.73 1.84 11.50
N PHE A 307 19.59 0.82 11.57
CA PHE A 307 21.03 0.98 11.34
C PHE A 307 21.45 0.86 9.87
N HIS A 308 20.50 0.55 8.97
CA HIS A 308 20.71 0.54 7.53
C HIS A 308 20.47 1.94 6.95
N SER A 309 21.16 2.28 5.87
CA SER A 309 20.98 3.57 5.21
C SER A 309 19.60 3.69 4.56
N ALA A 310 19.07 4.92 4.50
CA ALA A 310 17.83 5.21 3.79
C ALA A 310 17.86 4.74 2.32
N GLU A 311 19.02 4.84 1.67
CA GLU A 311 19.23 4.35 0.31
C GLU A 311 19.06 2.83 0.21
N ALA A 312 19.64 2.06 1.14
CA ALA A 312 19.45 0.62 1.17
C ALA A 312 17.98 0.24 1.38
N LEU A 313 17.27 0.95 2.27
CA LEU A 313 15.85 0.73 2.53
C LEU A 313 14.98 1.00 1.30
N ARG A 314 15.23 2.11 0.57
CA ARG A 314 14.53 2.42 -0.69
C ARG A 314 14.76 1.33 -1.74
N GLN A 315 15.98 0.83 -1.86
CA GLN A 315 16.28 -0.26 -2.80
C GLN A 315 15.55 -1.57 -2.44
N MET A 316 15.47 -1.91 -1.15
CA MET A 316 14.69 -3.06 -0.67
C MET A 316 13.20 -2.90 -1.02
N LEU A 317 12.61 -1.73 -0.75
CA LEU A 317 11.22 -1.43 -1.10
C LEU A 317 10.98 -1.47 -2.61
N ALA A 318 11.89 -0.94 -3.43
CA ALA A 318 11.77 -0.97 -4.88
C ALA A 318 11.78 -2.40 -5.43
N ARG A 319 12.72 -3.23 -4.96
CA ARG A 319 12.79 -4.65 -5.36
C ARG A 319 11.57 -5.42 -4.88
N TRP A 320 11.11 -5.18 -3.65
CA TRP A 320 9.90 -5.83 -3.14
C TRP A 320 8.64 -5.40 -3.88
N SER A 321 8.51 -4.11 -4.19
CA SER A 321 7.39 -3.55 -4.95
C SER A 321 7.27 -4.20 -6.33
N SER A 322 8.41 -4.41 -7.01
CA SER A 322 8.47 -5.06 -8.32
C SER A 322 8.24 -6.58 -8.25
N LYS A 323 8.91 -7.30 -7.34
CA LYS A 323 8.81 -8.76 -7.23
C LYS A 323 7.58 -9.26 -6.49
N LYS A 324 6.90 -8.39 -5.73
CA LYS A 324 5.81 -8.69 -4.78
C LYS A 324 6.18 -9.61 -3.61
N ASN A 325 7.33 -10.28 -3.67
CA ASN A 325 7.80 -11.16 -2.62
C ASN A 325 9.27 -10.87 -2.28
N LEU A 326 9.57 -10.72 -0.98
CA LEU A 326 10.90 -10.44 -0.45
C LEU A 326 11.28 -11.48 0.61
N VAL A 327 12.54 -11.88 0.69
CA VAL A 327 13.10 -12.59 1.84
C VAL A 327 14.21 -11.75 2.44
N LEU A 328 14.06 -11.39 3.72
CA LEU A 328 15.14 -10.88 4.53
C LEU A 328 15.89 -12.07 5.13
N GLN A 329 17.14 -12.28 4.72
CA GLN A 329 17.99 -13.34 5.23
C GLN A 329 19.22 -12.77 5.92
N GLY A 330 19.79 -13.51 6.87
CA GLY A 330 21.00 -13.07 7.53
C GLY A 330 21.27 -13.80 8.83
N ALA A 331 22.41 -13.46 9.41
CA ALA A 331 22.83 -13.89 10.74
C ALA A 331 21.77 -13.62 11.82
N PRO A 332 21.78 -14.35 12.94
CA PRO A 332 20.95 -14.04 14.10
C PRO A 332 21.24 -12.62 14.62
N GLY A 333 20.20 -11.96 15.14
CA GLY A 333 20.33 -10.62 15.73
C GLY A 333 20.57 -9.47 14.75
N THR A 334 20.27 -9.65 13.46
CA THR A 334 20.39 -8.61 12.42
C THR A 334 19.11 -7.78 12.22
N GLY A 335 18.11 -7.94 13.09
CA GLY A 335 16.87 -7.13 13.04
C GLY A 335 15.88 -7.53 11.93
N LYS A 336 15.97 -8.72 11.33
CA LYS A 336 15.10 -9.16 10.22
C LYS A 336 13.60 -9.00 10.50
N THR A 337 13.10 -9.54 11.61
CA THR A 337 11.66 -9.47 11.97
C THR A 337 11.23 -8.03 12.24
N TRP A 338 12.06 -7.28 12.95
CA TRP A 338 11.84 -5.85 13.24
C TRP A 338 11.73 -5.02 11.95
N LEU A 339 12.63 -5.28 11.00
CA LEU A 339 12.69 -4.58 9.72
C LEU A 339 11.57 -5.00 8.78
N ALA A 340 11.20 -6.29 8.75
CA ALA A 340 10.14 -6.81 7.89
C ALA A 340 8.80 -6.07 8.14
N ARG A 341 8.43 -5.87 9.41
CA ARG A 341 7.21 -5.15 9.78
C ARG A 341 7.25 -3.67 9.38
N ARG A 342 8.41 -3.03 9.47
CA ARG A 342 8.56 -1.60 9.16
C ARG A 342 8.62 -1.32 7.67
N LEU A 343 9.30 -2.19 6.92
CA LEU A 343 9.20 -2.19 5.46
C LEU A 343 7.76 -2.41 5.02
N ALA A 344 6.99 -3.26 5.70
CA ALA A 344 5.57 -3.47 5.39
C ALA A 344 4.75 -2.19 5.58
N TYR A 345 4.90 -1.47 6.69
CA TYR A 345 4.27 -0.16 6.87
C TYR A 345 4.69 0.84 5.79
N ALA A 346 5.99 0.93 5.48
CA ALA A 346 6.48 1.83 4.45
C ALA A 346 5.98 1.47 3.04
N LEU A 347 5.77 0.19 2.75
CA LEU A 347 5.16 -0.27 1.50
C LEU A 347 3.68 0.11 1.41
N ILE A 348 2.95 0.04 2.53
CA ILE A 348 1.55 0.45 2.62
C ILE A 348 1.41 1.98 2.56
N GLY A 349 2.46 2.68 3.01
CA GLY A 349 2.48 4.13 3.21
C GLY A 349 1.91 4.56 4.56
N SER A 350 1.42 3.63 5.39
CA SER A 350 0.82 3.91 6.69
C SER A 350 1.02 2.80 7.70
N GLN A 351 0.93 3.15 8.97
CA GLN A 351 0.80 2.21 10.09
C GLN A 351 -0.60 1.60 10.09
N SER A 352 -0.78 0.54 9.28
CA SER A 352 -2.04 -0.22 9.16
C SER A 352 -1.83 -1.67 9.62
N PRO A 353 -1.88 -1.95 10.95
CA PRO A 353 -1.64 -3.29 11.49
C PRO A 353 -2.58 -4.35 10.93
N GLU A 354 -3.81 -4.00 10.59
CA GLU A 354 -4.84 -4.88 10.03
C GLU A 354 -4.53 -5.37 8.61
N ALA A 355 -3.75 -4.59 7.84
CA ALA A 355 -3.27 -4.95 6.52
C ALA A 355 -2.05 -5.88 6.58
N ILE A 356 -1.47 -6.10 7.77
CA ILE A 356 -0.32 -6.97 7.99
C ILE A 356 -0.75 -8.21 8.79
N ARG A 357 -0.52 -9.39 8.23
CA ARG A 357 -0.66 -10.66 8.94
C ARG A 357 0.70 -11.32 9.09
N SER A 358 1.01 -11.84 10.28
CA SER A 358 2.22 -12.61 10.52
C SER A 358 1.89 -14.08 10.76
N VAL A 359 2.69 -14.97 10.20
CA VAL A 359 2.67 -16.41 10.45
C VAL A 359 4.10 -16.90 10.65
N GLN A 360 4.30 -17.98 11.40
CA GLN A 360 5.60 -18.61 11.57
C GLN A 360 5.57 -20.01 10.97
N PHE A 361 6.58 -20.35 10.17
CA PHE A 361 6.76 -21.71 9.68
C PHE A 361 7.46 -22.57 10.72
N HIS A 362 7.04 -23.81 10.80
CA HIS A 362 7.60 -24.84 11.65
C HIS A 362 7.77 -26.14 10.86
N PRO A 363 8.52 -27.14 11.37
CA PRO A 363 8.86 -28.33 10.58
C PRO A 363 7.64 -29.08 10.03
N ASN A 364 6.52 -29.01 10.74
CA ASN A 364 5.26 -29.67 10.38
C ASN A 364 4.27 -28.78 9.60
N THR A 365 4.63 -27.56 9.19
CA THR A 365 3.70 -26.68 8.45
C THR A 365 3.39 -27.32 7.09
N SER A 366 2.11 -27.59 6.83
CA SER A 366 1.65 -28.20 5.59
C SER A 366 0.82 -27.25 4.71
N TYR A 367 0.42 -27.73 3.54
CA TYR A 367 -0.50 -27.01 2.64
C TYR A 367 -1.85 -26.74 3.31
N GLU A 368 -2.36 -27.72 4.05
CA GLU A 368 -3.62 -27.67 4.78
C GLU A 368 -3.62 -26.60 5.88
N ASP A 369 -2.45 -26.30 6.44
CA ASP A 369 -2.29 -25.25 7.44
C ASP A 369 -2.17 -23.86 6.83
N PHE A 370 -1.53 -23.76 5.65
CA PHE A 370 -1.14 -22.46 5.10
C PHE A 370 -2.08 -21.93 4.02
N VAL A 371 -2.57 -22.80 3.15
CA VAL A 371 -3.41 -22.45 2.00
C VAL A 371 -4.86 -22.79 2.28
N ARG A 372 -5.20 -24.08 2.41
CA ARG A 372 -6.56 -24.55 2.66
C ARG A 372 -6.56 -26.02 3.03
N GLY A 373 -7.41 -26.44 3.96
CA GLY A 373 -7.56 -27.85 4.29
C GLY A 373 -8.83 -28.17 5.06
N TRP A 374 -9.10 -29.47 5.20
CA TRP A 374 -10.22 -29.97 6.01
C TRP A 374 -9.90 -29.84 7.50
N ARG A 375 -10.87 -29.32 8.27
CA ARG A 375 -10.81 -29.17 9.73
C ARG A 375 -12.04 -29.77 10.38
N PRO A 376 -11.89 -30.52 11.48
CA PRO A 376 -13.03 -30.98 12.26
C PRO A 376 -13.67 -29.80 13.00
N VAL A 377 -14.98 -29.68 12.88
CA VAL A 377 -15.82 -28.70 13.57
C VAL A 377 -16.92 -29.46 14.30
N THR A 378 -17.16 -29.09 15.55
CA THR A 378 -18.27 -29.63 16.34
C THR A 378 -19.52 -28.83 16.01
N THR A 379 -20.55 -29.50 15.51
CA THR A 379 -21.87 -28.89 15.28
C THR A 379 -22.63 -28.73 16.61
N GLU A 380 -23.70 -27.94 16.61
CA GLU A 380 -24.48 -27.65 17.83
C GLU A 380 -25.05 -28.91 18.51
N ASP A 381 -25.29 -29.97 17.75
CA ASP A 381 -25.75 -31.28 18.25
C ASP A 381 -24.63 -32.16 18.82
N GLY A 382 -23.39 -31.68 18.85
CA GLY A 382 -22.21 -32.40 19.33
C GLY A 382 -21.63 -33.40 18.32
N SER A 383 -22.18 -33.50 17.11
CA SER A 383 -21.60 -34.33 16.05
C SER A 383 -20.38 -33.64 15.42
N GLY A 384 -19.46 -34.45 14.87
CA GLY A 384 -18.25 -33.95 14.20
C GLY A 384 -18.47 -33.86 12.69
N ARG A 385 -18.26 -32.69 12.11
CA ARG A 385 -18.25 -32.47 10.65
C ARG A 385 -16.87 -32.00 10.21
N LEU A 386 -16.46 -32.32 8.99
CA LEU A 386 -15.29 -31.71 8.37
C LEU A 386 -15.75 -30.49 7.57
N ASP A 387 -15.21 -29.33 7.91
CA ASP A 387 -15.34 -28.11 7.12
C ASP A 387 -14.05 -27.84 6.36
N LEU A 388 -14.21 -27.33 5.14
CA LEU A 388 -13.10 -26.83 4.37
C LEU A 388 -12.77 -25.41 4.84
N VAL A 389 -11.54 -25.21 5.34
CA VAL A 389 -11.13 -23.96 5.99
C VAL A 389 -9.95 -23.37 5.24
N ASP A 390 -10.07 -22.08 4.90
CA ASP A 390 -8.99 -21.29 4.33
C ASP A 390 -7.88 -21.07 5.36
N GLY A 391 -6.64 -21.33 4.93
CA GLY A 391 -5.45 -21.03 5.69
C GLY A 391 -5.12 -19.52 5.68
N PRO A 392 -4.05 -19.13 6.39
CA PRO A 392 -3.62 -17.74 6.49
C PRO A 392 -3.39 -17.04 5.15
N LEU A 393 -2.87 -17.75 4.13
CA LEU A 393 -2.61 -17.16 2.82
C LEU A 393 -3.91 -16.75 2.11
N LEU A 394 -4.85 -17.67 1.96
CA LEU A 394 -6.12 -17.39 1.27
C LEU A 394 -6.97 -16.39 2.06
N THR A 395 -7.06 -16.55 3.38
CA THR A 395 -7.80 -15.60 4.23
C THR A 395 -7.27 -14.16 4.08
N HIS A 396 -5.95 -13.98 3.99
CA HIS A 396 -5.35 -12.65 3.84
C HIS A 396 -5.45 -12.13 2.40
N ALA A 397 -5.38 -13.03 1.41
CA ALA A 397 -5.62 -12.70 0.01
C ALA A 397 -7.06 -12.19 -0.20
N GLU A 398 -8.07 -12.82 0.41
CA GLU A 398 -9.46 -12.36 0.30
C GLU A 398 -9.69 -10.98 0.96
N ARG A 399 -8.96 -10.67 2.04
CA ARG A 399 -8.96 -9.31 2.60
C ARG A 399 -8.36 -8.31 1.62
N ALA A 400 -7.22 -8.64 1.03
CA ALA A 400 -6.56 -7.81 0.03
C ALA A 400 -7.46 -7.54 -1.18
N ARG A 401 -8.17 -8.57 -1.67
CA ARG A 401 -9.13 -8.47 -2.78
C ARG A 401 -10.26 -7.49 -2.49
N ARG A 402 -10.73 -7.43 -1.23
CA ARG A 402 -11.78 -6.50 -0.78
C ARG A 402 -11.29 -5.06 -0.57
N GLN A 403 -9.97 -4.86 -0.45
CA GLN A 403 -9.36 -3.55 -0.21
C GLN A 403 -8.25 -3.30 -1.25
N PRO A 404 -8.60 -3.15 -2.54
CA PRO A 404 -7.62 -3.09 -3.64
C PRO A 404 -6.67 -1.89 -3.57
N ASP A 405 -7.06 -0.83 -2.86
CA ASP A 405 -6.25 0.37 -2.65
C ASP A 405 -5.14 0.19 -1.61
N ILE A 406 -5.25 -0.82 -0.75
CA ILE A 406 -4.33 -1.00 0.37
C ILE A 406 -3.44 -2.20 0.08
N PRO A 407 -2.11 -2.03 -0.03
CA PRO A 407 -1.19 -3.16 -0.01
C PRO A 407 -1.42 -4.03 1.24
N HIS A 408 -1.57 -5.33 1.07
CA HIS A 408 -1.73 -6.28 2.16
C HIS A 408 -0.48 -7.13 2.26
N VAL A 409 0.10 -7.24 3.46
CA VAL A 409 1.36 -7.94 3.67
C VAL A 409 1.15 -9.20 4.49
N LEU A 410 1.65 -10.33 4.00
CA LEU A 410 1.82 -11.55 4.79
C LEU A 410 3.30 -11.74 5.14
N VAL A 411 3.62 -11.61 6.41
CA VAL A 411 4.95 -11.87 6.98
C VAL A 411 5.06 -13.35 7.31
N ILE A 412 6.04 -14.03 6.72
CA ILE A 412 6.32 -15.46 6.94
C ILE A 412 7.63 -15.58 7.72
N GLU A 413 7.51 -15.71 9.03
CA GLU A 413 8.66 -15.86 9.91
C GLU A 413 9.28 -17.24 9.79
N GLU A 414 10.61 -17.27 9.77
CA GLU A 414 11.40 -18.50 9.68
C GLU A 414 10.98 -19.38 8.49
N ILE A 415 10.84 -18.78 7.30
CA ILE A 415 10.29 -19.42 6.09
C ILE A 415 10.99 -20.73 5.67
N ASN A 416 12.22 -20.94 6.12
CA ASN A 416 13.01 -22.14 5.87
C ASN A 416 12.97 -23.20 7.00
N ARG A 417 12.18 -22.97 8.04
CA ARG A 417 11.97 -23.91 9.15
C ARG A 417 10.86 -24.92 8.90
N GLY A 418 10.38 -24.99 7.65
CA GLY A 418 9.52 -26.03 7.10
C GLY A 418 9.87 -26.23 5.62
N ASN A 419 9.03 -26.94 4.87
CA ASN A 419 9.18 -27.06 3.41
C ASN A 419 8.27 -26.03 2.71
N PRO A 420 8.77 -24.81 2.39
CA PRO A 420 7.92 -23.78 1.80
C PRO A 420 7.34 -24.19 0.45
N ALA A 421 8.07 -24.93 -0.39
CA ALA A 421 7.52 -25.38 -1.67
C ALA A 421 6.27 -26.26 -1.48
N GLN A 422 6.29 -27.14 -0.48
CA GLN A 422 5.15 -27.99 -0.13
C GLN A 422 4.02 -27.19 0.53
N ALA A 423 4.34 -26.28 1.46
CA ALA A 423 3.32 -25.46 2.13
C ALA A 423 2.58 -24.53 1.16
N PHE A 424 3.25 -23.99 0.14
CA PHE A 424 2.61 -23.14 -0.87
C PHE A 424 1.79 -23.93 -1.91
N GLY A 425 2.15 -25.17 -2.24
CA GLY A 425 1.45 -25.96 -3.27
C GLY A 425 1.35 -25.20 -4.61
N GLU A 426 0.14 -25.09 -5.14
CA GLU A 426 -0.18 -24.37 -6.39
C GLU A 426 0.10 -22.87 -6.28
N MET A 427 -0.04 -22.30 -5.07
CA MET A 427 0.22 -20.88 -4.83
C MET A 427 1.67 -20.52 -5.13
N LEU A 428 2.60 -21.48 -5.11
CA LEU A 428 4.00 -21.26 -5.48
C LEU A 428 4.12 -20.68 -6.90
N THR A 429 3.20 -21.01 -7.81
CA THR A 429 3.16 -20.40 -9.14
C THR A 429 2.54 -19.01 -9.11
N LEU A 430 1.45 -18.83 -8.37
CA LEU A 430 0.65 -17.60 -8.34
C LEU A 430 1.29 -16.47 -7.53
N ILE A 431 2.25 -16.77 -6.64
CA ILE A 431 3.00 -15.72 -5.93
C ILE A 431 3.86 -14.89 -6.89
N GLU A 432 4.20 -15.41 -8.07
CA GLU A 432 4.98 -14.69 -9.09
C GLU A 432 4.22 -13.44 -9.52
N ALA A 433 4.90 -12.28 -9.52
CA ALA A 433 4.26 -10.98 -9.75
C ALA A 433 3.47 -10.89 -11.06
N THR A 434 3.88 -11.62 -12.10
CA THR A 434 3.23 -11.62 -13.42
C THR A 434 2.12 -12.65 -13.57
N LYS A 435 1.78 -13.41 -12.51
CA LYS A 435 0.83 -14.54 -12.55
C LYS A 435 -0.32 -14.39 -11.57
N ARG A 436 -0.74 -13.15 -11.36
CA ARG A 436 -1.76 -12.74 -10.39
C ARG A 436 -3.05 -12.27 -11.05
N SER A 437 -3.20 -12.60 -12.33
CA SER A 437 -4.39 -12.31 -13.11
C SER A 437 -5.36 -13.49 -13.09
N GLU A 438 -6.61 -13.24 -13.46
CA GLU A 438 -7.63 -14.28 -13.63
C GLU A 438 -7.24 -15.30 -14.72
N HIS A 439 -6.55 -14.85 -15.77
CA HIS A 439 -6.04 -15.72 -16.84
C HIS A 439 -5.09 -16.80 -16.30
N ASP A 440 -4.24 -16.44 -15.33
CA ASP A 440 -3.24 -17.33 -14.74
C ASP A 440 -3.79 -18.22 -13.61
N ALA A 441 -5.08 -18.09 -13.27
CA ALA A 441 -5.69 -18.78 -12.13
C ALA A 441 -5.52 -20.31 -12.21
N LEU A 442 -5.24 -20.96 -11.09
CA LEU A 442 -5.05 -22.41 -11.01
C LEU A 442 -6.20 -23.06 -10.23
N GLU A 443 -6.53 -24.30 -10.58
CA GLU A 443 -7.47 -25.11 -9.81
C GLU A 443 -6.84 -25.51 -8.46
N LEU A 444 -7.62 -25.42 -7.38
CA LEU A 444 -7.14 -25.73 -6.03
C LEU A 444 -7.30 -27.23 -5.71
N SER A 445 -6.28 -27.85 -5.11
CA SER A 445 -6.36 -29.23 -4.60
C SER A 445 -7.57 -29.48 -3.69
N TYR A 446 -7.94 -28.49 -2.87
CA TYR A 446 -9.17 -28.49 -2.10
C TYR A 446 -10.11 -27.39 -2.59
N SER A 447 -10.88 -27.71 -3.62
CA SER A 447 -11.86 -26.79 -4.18
C SER A 447 -13.16 -26.78 -3.35
N SER A 448 -13.73 -25.61 -3.08
CA SER A 448 -15.04 -25.45 -2.44
C SER A 448 -16.20 -25.70 -3.40
N VAL A 449 -15.96 -25.50 -4.69
CA VAL A 449 -16.91 -25.79 -5.78
C VAL A 449 -16.18 -26.52 -6.92
N PRO A 450 -16.84 -27.43 -7.66
CA PRO A 450 -16.20 -28.12 -8.79
C PRO A 450 -15.63 -27.12 -9.81
N GLY A 451 -14.34 -27.26 -10.13
CA GLY A 451 -13.65 -26.39 -11.09
C GLY A 451 -13.30 -24.99 -10.56
N GLU A 452 -13.26 -24.79 -9.23
CA GLU A 452 -12.79 -23.54 -8.63
C GLU A 452 -11.38 -23.20 -9.11
N ARG A 453 -11.23 -22.10 -9.84
CA ARG A 453 -9.94 -21.52 -10.19
C ARG A 453 -9.65 -20.32 -9.30
N TYR A 454 -8.43 -20.24 -8.79
CA TYR A 454 -7.99 -19.22 -7.87
C TYR A 454 -6.75 -18.48 -8.37
N HIS A 455 -6.70 -17.17 -8.15
CA HIS A 455 -5.52 -16.32 -8.39
C HIS A 455 -5.28 -15.43 -7.16
N LEU A 456 -4.02 -15.08 -6.89
CA LEU A 456 -3.69 -14.14 -5.81
C LEU A 456 -3.90 -12.69 -6.27
N PRO A 457 -4.39 -11.78 -5.43
CA PRO A 457 -4.60 -10.39 -5.82
C PRO A 457 -3.27 -9.61 -5.91
N ASP A 458 -3.25 -8.61 -6.79
CA ASP A 458 -2.09 -7.80 -7.14
C ASP A 458 -1.57 -6.87 -6.02
N ASN A 459 -2.40 -6.61 -5.01
CA ASN A 459 -2.06 -5.84 -3.81
C ASN A 459 -1.63 -6.73 -2.62
N LEU A 460 -1.57 -8.05 -2.77
CA LEU A 460 -0.93 -8.92 -1.76
C LEU A 460 0.59 -8.86 -1.90
N TYR A 461 1.31 -8.85 -0.79
CA TYR A 461 2.77 -8.86 -0.75
C TYR A 461 3.24 -9.86 0.29
N LEU A 462 4.31 -10.59 -0.03
CA LEU A 462 4.90 -11.57 0.88
C LEU A 462 6.26 -11.08 1.36
N ILE A 463 6.55 -11.22 2.64
CA ILE A 463 7.88 -10.98 3.19
C ILE A 463 8.28 -12.12 4.13
N GLY A 464 9.33 -12.86 3.76
CA GLY A 464 9.88 -13.93 4.56
C GLY A 464 11.06 -13.46 5.42
N THR A 465 11.22 -14.05 6.60
CA THR A 465 12.48 -13.92 7.37
C THR A 465 13.22 -15.26 7.40
N MET A 466 14.55 -15.20 7.31
CA MET A 466 15.40 -16.39 7.20
C MET A 466 16.65 -16.25 8.05
N ASN A 467 16.79 -17.09 9.08
CA ASN A 467 18.07 -17.24 9.77
C ASN A 467 18.98 -18.12 8.92
N LEU A 468 20.23 -17.71 8.68
CA LEU A 468 21.16 -18.50 7.87
C LEU A 468 22.08 -19.41 8.70
N ALA A 469 22.13 -19.20 10.02
CA ALA A 469 23.00 -19.95 10.93
C ALA A 469 22.39 -21.29 11.40
N ASP A 470 21.06 -21.46 11.28
CA ASP A 470 20.40 -22.67 11.75
C ASP A 470 20.68 -23.84 10.77
N ARG A 471 21.29 -24.90 11.27
CA ARG A 471 21.68 -26.07 10.46
C ARG A 471 20.50 -26.99 10.15
N SER A 472 19.38 -26.84 10.85
CA SER A 472 18.17 -27.66 10.69
C SER A 472 17.26 -27.25 9.53
N LEU A 473 17.65 -26.21 8.79
CA LEU A 473 16.81 -25.55 7.82
C LEU A 473 16.70 -26.33 6.51
N ALA A 474 15.49 -26.38 5.96
CA ALA A 474 15.28 -26.93 4.63
C ALA A 474 16.01 -26.06 3.60
N LEU A 475 16.66 -26.71 2.62
CA LEU A 475 17.20 -26.00 1.47
C LEU A 475 16.05 -25.31 0.75
N VAL A 476 16.18 -23.99 0.62
CA VAL A 476 15.23 -23.21 -0.17
C VAL A 476 15.40 -23.59 -1.63
N ASP A 477 14.42 -24.32 -2.16
CA ASP A 477 14.46 -24.81 -3.54
C ASP A 477 14.57 -23.65 -4.54
N PHE A 478 15.23 -23.90 -5.67
CA PHE A 478 15.36 -22.99 -6.81
C PHE A 478 14.01 -22.46 -7.27
N ALA A 479 12.98 -23.31 -7.15
CA ALA A 479 11.60 -22.93 -7.35
C ALA A 479 11.26 -21.68 -6.51
N LEU A 480 11.34 -21.74 -5.18
CA LEU A 480 11.02 -20.59 -4.32
C LEU A 480 11.96 -19.42 -4.62
N ARG A 481 13.26 -19.67 -4.79
CA ARG A 481 14.26 -18.61 -5.03
C ARG A 481 13.95 -17.72 -6.22
N ARG A 482 13.38 -18.26 -7.31
CA ARG A 482 13.04 -17.47 -8.50
C ARG A 482 11.94 -16.41 -8.26
N ARG A 483 11.05 -16.67 -7.30
CA ARG A 483 9.82 -15.91 -7.06
C ARG A 483 9.97 -14.84 -5.98
N PHE A 484 11.03 -14.92 -5.19
CA PHE A 484 11.38 -13.93 -4.17
C PHE A 484 12.61 -13.12 -4.58
N ALA A 485 12.62 -11.84 -4.23
CA ALA A 485 13.85 -11.09 -4.08
C ALA A 485 14.51 -11.48 -2.74
N PHE A 486 15.84 -11.55 -2.68
CA PHE A 486 16.58 -11.89 -1.46
C PHE A 486 17.47 -10.73 -1.04
N GLU A 487 17.32 -10.31 0.21
CA GLU A 487 18.15 -9.29 0.85
C GLU A 487 18.94 -9.92 1.97
N THR A 488 20.27 -9.85 1.88
CA THR A 488 21.14 -10.35 2.95
C THR A 488 21.48 -9.22 3.91
N LEU A 489 20.92 -9.27 5.11
CA LEU A 489 21.25 -8.35 6.20
C LEU A 489 22.55 -8.81 6.87
N ALA A 490 23.59 -8.01 6.70
CA ALA A 490 24.81 -8.13 7.48
C ALA A 490 24.64 -7.50 8.88
N PRO A 491 25.40 -7.93 9.90
CA PRO A 491 25.49 -7.20 11.16
C PRO A 491 25.88 -5.74 10.94
N ALA A 492 24.91 -4.85 11.16
CA ALA A 492 25.06 -3.40 10.99
C ALA A 492 25.62 -2.71 12.24
N PHE A 493 26.91 -2.89 12.54
CA PHE A 493 27.64 -2.08 13.52
C PHE A 493 28.06 -0.73 12.90
N THR A 494 27.08 0.06 12.48
CA THR A 494 27.29 1.34 11.78
C THR A 494 27.44 2.50 12.77
N GLU A 495 27.74 3.71 12.28
CA GLU A 495 27.74 4.91 13.14
C GLU A 495 26.36 5.19 13.73
N ALA A 496 25.27 4.86 13.03
CA ALA A 496 23.92 4.95 13.56
C ALA A 496 23.72 4.03 14.78
N TRP A 497 24.22 2.79 14.70
CA TRP A 497 24.24 1.88 15.85
C TRP A 497 25.11 2.41 16.99
N ALA A 498 26.29 2.96 16.69
CA ALA A 498 27.17 3.52 17.70
C ALA A 498 26.54 4.72 18.41
N ALA A 499 25.86 5.61 17.67
CA ALA A 499 25.12 6.74 18.21
C ALA A 499 23.97 6.28 19.11
N GLU A 500 23.18 5.30 18.67
CA GLU A 500 22.11 4.70 19.47
C GLU A 500 22.68 4.12 20.77
N LEU A 501 23.75 3.32 20.70
CA LEU A 501 24.36 2.72 21.88
C LEU A 501 24.95 3.78 22.84
N ARG A 502 25.57 4.86 22.33
CA ARG A 502 26.03 5.98 23.18
C ARG A 502 24.88 6.64 23.95
N SER A 503 23.71 6.77 23.33
CA SER A 503 22.52 7.31 24.00
C SER A 503 22.05 6.42 25.16
N LYS A 504 22.21 5.10 25.02
CA LYS A 504 21.84 4.12 26.04
C LYS A 504 22.93 3.90 27.09
N LEU A 505 24.18 4.28 26.82
CA LEU A 505 25.33 4.10 27.70
C LEU A 505 25.98 5.45 28.12
N PRO A 506 25.23 6.42 28.68
CA PRO A 506 25.66 7.82 28.81
C PRO A 506 26.92 8.02 29.68
N MET A 507 27.22 7.09 30.59
CA MET A 507 28.33 7.21 31.55
C MET A 507 29.56 6.35 31.18
N SER A 508 29.62 5.82 29.96
CA SER A 508 30.54 4.71 29.65
C SER A 508 31.83 5.10 28.90
N GLY A 509 32.13 6.40 28.74
CA GLY A 509 33.33 6.86 28.04
C GLY A 509 33.47 6.23 26.64
N ASP A 510 34.66 5.71 26.31
CA ASP A 510 34.94 5.02 25.04
C ASP A 510 34.53 3.52 25.05
N LEU A 511 33.54 3.13 25.85
CA LEU A 511 33.08 1.74 25.86
C LEU A 511 32.48 1.32 24.51
N VAL A 512 31.75 2.22 23.84
CA VAL A 512 31.11 1.90 22.54
C VAL A 512 32.14 1.52 21.48
N GLY A 513 33.25 2.26 21.38
CA GLY A 513 34.36 1.93 20.48
C GLY A 513 34.98 0.57 20.82
N ARG A 514 35.20 0.30 22.12
CA ARG A 514 35.71 -1.00 22.57
C ARG A 514 34.78 -2.17 22.25
N ILE A 515 33.46 -2.02 22.43
CA ILE A 515 32.48 -3.05 22.07
C ILE A 515 32.51 -3.28 20.56
N HIS A 516 32.49 -2.20 19.78
CA HIS A 516 32.55 -2.27 18.32
C HIS A 516 33.77 -3.09 17.85
N ASP A 517 34.96 -2.75 18.34
CA ASP A 517 36.21 -3.39 17.90
C ASP A 517 36.27 -4.87 18.31
N ARG A 518 35.81 -5.19 19.52
CA ARG A 518 35.76 -6.58 20.02
C ARG A 518 34.81 -7.45 19.21
N VAL A 519 33.61 -6.93 18.90
CA VAL A 519 32.62 -7.66 18.12
C VAL A 519 33.03 -7.74 16.65
N ALA A 520 33.66 -6.71 16.10
CA ALA A 520 34.24 -6.73 14.75
C ALA A 520 35.34 -7.79 14.61
N ALA A 521 36.23 -7.89 15.59
CA ALA A 521 37.26 -8.94 15.64
C ALA A 521 36.64 -10.33 15.71
N LEU A 522 35.66 -10.55 16.62
CA LEU A 522 34.93 -11.81 16.71
C LEU A 522 34.25 -12.18 15.39
N ASN A 523 33.54 -11.23 14.77
CA ASN A 523 32.85 -11.45 13.50
C ASN A 523 33.80 -11.76 12.35
N THR A 524 35.02 -11.21 12.38
CA THR A 524 36.08 -11.57 11.42
C THR A 524 36.49 -13.03 11.62
N THR A 525 36.78 -13.43 12.87
CA THR A 525 37.12 -14.83 13.20
C THR A 525 36.02 -15.80 12.78
N ILE A 526 34.75 -15.50 13.04
CA ILE A 526 33.62 -16.34 12.64
C ILE A 526 33.48 -16.41 11.12
N ALA A 527 33.61 -15.27 10.42
CA ALA A 527 33.43 -15.21 8.97
C ALA A 527 34.52 -15.94 8.19
N GLU A 528 35.75 -15.95 8.71
CA GLU A 528 36.89 -16.64 8.10
C GLU A 528 36.97 -18.13 8.48
N HIS A 529 36.20 -18.56 9.48
CA HIS A 529 36.22 -19.93 9.95
C HIS A 529 35.66 -20.90 8.90
N ARG A 530 36.43 -21.97 8.61
CA ARG A 530 36.13 -22.94 7.55
C ARG A 530 34.75 -23.60 7.66
N MET A 531 34.28 -23.86 8.89
CA MET A 531 33.01 -24.57 9.13
C MET A 531 31.82 -23.66 9.47
N LEU A 532 32.06 -22.35 9.61
CA LEU A 532 31.02 -21.37 9.91
C LEU A 532 30.80 -20.49 8.67
N GLY A 533 31.54 -19.38 8.58
CA GLY A 533 31.42 -18.41 7.50
C GLY A 533 30.54 -17.21 7.85
N PRO A 534 30.34 -16.28 6.90
CA PRO A 534 29.72 -14.98 7.16
C PRO A 534 28.29 -15.02 7.70
N SER A 535 27.55 -16.11 7.46
CA SER A 535 26.18 -16.34 7.92
C SER A 535 26.05 -16.58 9.43
N PHE A 536 27.16 -16.91 10.10
CA PHE A 536 27.23 -17.19 11.54
C PHE A 536 27.68 -15.96 12.36
N ARG A 537 27.96 -14.82 11.71
CA ARG A 537 28.35 -13.60 12.45
C ARG A 537 27.28 -13.21 13.48
N ILE A 538 27.70 -12.52 14.53
CA ILE A 538 26.83 -12.02 15.59
C ILE A 538 26.24 -10.67 15.16
N GLY A 539 24.92 -10.58 15.21
CA GLY A 539 24.17 -9.36 14.89
C GLY A 539 24.21 -8.29 15.99
N HIS A 540 23.89 -7.06 15.60
CA HIS A 540 23.92 -5.89 16.49
C HIS A 540 22.85 -5.91 17.58
N SER A 541 21.73 -6.64 17.40
CA SER A 541 20.63 -6.59 18.37
C SER A 541 21.01 -7.11 19.76
N PHE A 542 21.96 -8.06 19.84
CA PHE A 542 22.52 -8.52 21.12
C PHE A 542 23.18 -7.38 21.89
N PHE A 543 23.78 -6.44 21.15
CA PHE A 543 24.53 -5.30 21.69
C PHE A 543 23.75 -3.99 21.56
N THR A 544 22.42 -4.05 21.59
CA THR A 544 21.54 -2.88 21.60
C THR A 544 20.53 -3.02 22.74
N PRO A 545 20.76 -2.38 23.90
CA PRO A 545 19.84 -2.49 25.03
C PRO A 545 18.56 -1.71 24.76
N ASN A 546 17.42 -2.26 25.19
CA ASN A 546 16.12 -1.58 25.06
C ASN A 546 16.08 -0.29 25.91
N GLU A 547 16.63 -0.36 27.12
CA GLU A 547 16.65 0.72 28.11
C GLU A 547 18.07 1.23 28.37
N PRO A 548 18.24 2.51 28.75
CA PRO A 548 19.54 3.04 29.18
C PRO A 548 20.14 2.24 30.35
N GLN A 549 21.45 2.01 30.31
CA GLN A 549 22.18 1.25 31.32
C GLN A 549 23.07 2.16 32.14
N SER A 550 22.96 2.07 33.47
CA SER A 550 23.77 2.87 34.41
C SER A 550 25.23 2.40 34.47
N ASP A 551 25.46 1.09 34.31
CA ASP A 551 26.79 0.48 34.20
C ASP A 551 26.88 -0.28 32.87
N GLY A 552 27.37 0.40 31.84
CA GLY A 552 27.47 -0.16 30.50
C GLY A 552 28.42 -1.35 30.40
N TRP A 553 29.49 -1.38 31.20
CA TRP A 553 30.45 -2.49 31.16
C TRP A 553 29.86 -3.74 31.78
N ARG A 554 29.19 -3.62 32.93
CA ARG A 554 28.48 -4.73 33.55
C ARG A 554 27.37 -5.27 32.66
N TRP A 555 26.61 -4.40 31.99
CA TRP A 555 25.60 -4.82 31.02
C TRP A 555 26.22 -5.63 29.89
N PHE A 556 27.29 -5.12 29.26
CA PHE A 556 27.96 -5.80 28.18
C PHE A 556 28.51 -7.18 28.60
N LEU A 557 29.15 -7.28 29.77
CA LEU A 557 29.58 -8.57 30.33
C LEU A 557 28.40 -9.52 30.54
N GLY A 558 27.27 -9.01 31.04
CA GLY A 558 26.04 -9.78 31.18
C GLY A 558 25.57 -10.38 29.85
N VAL A 559 25.49 -9.56 28.78
CA VAL A 559 25.14 -10.02 27.42
C VAL A 559 26.11 -11.10 26.93
N VAL A 560 27.42 -10.90 27.13
CA VAL A 560 28.42 -11.87 26.72
C VAL A 560 28.22 -13.20 27.44
N GLU A 561 27.92 -13.19 28.74
CA GLU A 561 27.74 -14.40 29.55
C GLU A 561 26.43 -15.14 29.25
N SER A 562 25.32 -14.41 29.12
CA SER A 562 24.00 -15.03 29.00
C SER A 562 23.62 -15.39 27.57
N GLU A 563 24.15 -14.71 26.56
CA GLU A 563 23.69 -14.84 25.17
C GLU A 563 24.82 -15.23 24.21
N ILE A 564 25.97 -14.54 24.26
CA ILE A 564 27.03 -14.76 23.27
C ILE A 564 27.85 -16.01 23.58
N GLU A 565 28.29 -16.20 24.82
CA GLU A 565 29.09 -17.36 25.22
C GLU A 565 28.39 -18.70 24.93
N PRO A 566 27.10 -18.90 25.30
CA PRO A 566 26.36 -20.11 24.92
C PRO A 566 26.32 -20.33 23.41
N LEU A 567 26.09 -19.27 22.62
CA LEU A 567 26.03 -19.34 21.17
C LEU A 567 27.39 -19.72 20.56
N LEU A 568 28.49 -19.13 21.05
CA LEU A 568 29.84 -19.47 20.58
C LEU A 568 30.22 -20.90 20.94
N ARG A 569 29.79 -21.41 22.10
CA ARG A 569 29.97 -22.82 22.47
C ARG A 569 29.20 -23.77 21.56
N GLU A 570 28.05 -23.36 21.02
CA GLU A 570 27.33 -24.13 20.02
C GLU A 570 28.03 -24.08 18.64
N TYR A 571 28.56 -22.91 18.25
CA TYR A 571 29.27 -22.75 16.98
C TYR A 571 30.56 -23.57 16.93
N TRP A 572 31.32 -23.57 18.02
CA TRP A 572 32.58 -24.30 18.18
C TRP A 572 32.42 -25.47 19.17
N PHE A 573 31.36 -26.27 19.02
CA PHE A 573 31.08 -27.40 19.90
C PHE A 573 32.21 -28.45 19.92
N ASP A 574 32.94 -28.58 18.83
CA ASP A 574 34.10 -29.45 18.63
C ASP A 574 35.45 -28.76 18.90
N GLU A 575 35.44 -27.45 19.12
CA GLU A 575 36.62 -26.62 19.37
C GLU A 575 36.44 -25.73 20.63
N PRO A 576 36.28 -26.33 21.83
CA PRO A 576 35.96 -25.58 23.05
C PRO A 576 37.01 -24.52 23.41
N ALA A 577 38.29 -24.77 23.12
CA ALA A 577 39.35 -23.80 23.34
C ALA A 577 39.20 -22.54 22.46
N THR A 578 38.71 -22.70 21.22
CA THR A 578 38.42 -21.58 20.31
C THR A 578 37.27 -20.73 20.85
N ALA A 579 36.22 -21.38 21.36
CA ALA A 579 35.12 -20.69 22.03
C ALA A 579 35.58 -19.93 23.28
N ASP A 580 36.34 -20.58 24.16
CA ASP A 580 36.83 -19.97 25.41
C ASP A 580 37.74 -18.76 25.13
N ASP A 581 38.63 -18.87 24.14
CA ASP A 581 39.52 -17.77 23.72
C ASP A 581 38.74 -16.60 23.10
N ALA A 582 37.72 -16.88 22.27
CA ALA A 582 36.83 -15.86 21.73
C ALA A 582 36.05 -15.13 22.84
N VAL A 583 35.51 -15.86 23.82
CA VAL A 583 34.82 -15.28 24.99
C VAL A 583 35.78 -14.46 25.85
N ALA A 584 36.98 -14.96 26.11
CA ALA A 584 38.00 -14.24 26.87
C ALA A 584 38.36 -12.90 26.21
N ARG A 585 38.54 -12.88 24.88
CA ARG A 585 38.78 -11.63 24.12
C ARG A 585 37.62 -10.64 24.20
N LEU A 586 36.38 -11.11 24.24
CA LEU A 586 35.23 -10.23 24.44
C LEU A 586 35.25 -9.61 25.85
N LYS A 587 35.64 -10.37 26.89
CA LYS A 587 35.59 -9.92 28.29
C LYS A 587 36.84 -9.15 28.76
N ALA A 588 37.98 -9.26 28.08
CA ALA A 588 39.25 -8.61 28.44
C ALA A 588 39.29 -7.17 27.98
#